data_AF-A0A7C5N5L7-F1
#
_entry.id   AF-A0A7C5N5L7-F1
#
_cell.length_a   1.000
_cell.length_b   1.000
_cell.length_c   1.000
_cell.angle_alpha   90.00
_cell.angle_beta   90.00
_cell.angle_gamma   90.00
#
_symmetry.space_group_name_H-M   'P 1'
#
loop_
_entity.id
_entity.type
_entity.pdbx_description
1 polymer ?
#
loop_
_entity_poly.entity_id
_entity_poly.type
_entity_poly.pdbx_seq_one_letter_code
_entity_poly.pdbx_strand_id
1 'polypeptide(L)'
;MAGGKEKDEIVAGLKLNSRLLELLAKLQEIELEDFEMEAGDLEIWLQPGAIAAPTVVPPKVVAPPVKAKPTQIIETEFIPPVETYPGKVVEVKLGATRSEGGTRGKTVVIGGETTPAFYTFERPTPHPPVISLDVFDMEVPLAKAVKMHVKDVLGDPAAWAKLAVEKFGADMITIHLISI
;
A
#
# COMPACT_ATOMS: atom_id res chain seq x y z
N MET A 1 8.29 -52.08 55.35
CA MET A 1 8.68 -51.16 54.26
C MET A 1 7.54 -51.09 53.26
N ALA A 2 7.14 -49.86 52.91
CA ALA A 2 6.37 -49.38 51.75
C ALA A 2 5.39 -50.38 51.09
N GLY A 3 4.07 -50.23 51.12
CA GLY A 3 3.28 -48.99 51.00
C GLY A 3 3.15 -48.55 49.53
N GLY A 4 2.78 -49.46 48.63
CA GLY A 4 2.48 -49.13 47.23
C GLY A 4 1.01 -48.75 47.08
N LYS A 5 0.73 -47.44 46.99
CA LYS A 5 -0.59 -46.90 46.66
C LYS A 5 -0.95 -47.30 45.22
N GLU A 6 -2.13 -47.89 45.05
CA GLU A 6 -2.91 -47.75 43.80
C GLU A 6 -2.99 -46.26 43.48
N LYS A 7 -2.37 -45.86 42.36
CA LYS A 7 -2.70 -44.60 41.72
C LYS A 7 -3.84 -44.93 40.77
N ASP A 8 -5.05 -44.54 41.16
CA ASP A 8 -6.17 -44.38 40.24
C ASP A 8 -5.67 -43.56 39.04
N GLU A 9 -5.55 -44.19 37.88
CA GLU A 9 -5.40 -43.48 36.61
C GLU A 9 -6.71 -42.73 36.38
N ILE A 10 -6.72 -41.46 36.79
CA ILE A 10 -7.73 -40.51 36.36
C ILE A 10 -7.52 -40.32 34.87
N VAL A 11 -8.24 -41.09 34.05
CA VAL A 11 -8.43 -40.80 32.63
C VAL A 11 -9.26 -39.51 32.56
N ALA A 12 -8.59 -38.38 32.72
CA ALA A 12 -9.18 -37.06 32.56
C ALA A 12 -9.43 -36.84 31.07
N GLY A 13 -10.53 -37.41 30.57
CA GLY A 13 -11.02 -37.13 29.22
C GLY A 13 -11.19 -35.61 29.05
N LEU A 14 -10.78 -35.10 27.88
CA LEU A 14 -10.92 -33.70 27.51
C LEU A 14 -12.38 -33.25 27.75
N LYS A 15 -12.59 -32.29 28.67
CA LYS A 15 -13.89 -31.63 28.83
C LYS A 15 -14.05 -30.59 27.72
N LEU A 16 -14.46 -31.04 26.54
CA LEU A 16 -14.84 -30.17 25.44
C LEU A 16 -16.09 -29.37 25.83
N ASN A 17 -16.16 -28.11 25.39
CA ASN A 17 -17.32 -27.28 25.66
C ASN A 17 -18.59 -27.87 24.99
N SER A 18 -19.75 -27.66 25.59
CA SER A 18 -21.03 -28.21 25.09
C SER A 18 -21.36 -27.71 23.69
N ARG A 19 -20.98 -26.47 23.38
CA ARG A 19 -21.20 -25.85 22.07
C ARG A 19 -20.46 -26.56 20.95
N LEU A 20 -19.21 -26.99 21.17
CA LEU A 20 -18.41 -27.71 20.18
C LEU A 20 -18.97 -29.12 19.96
N LEU A 21 -19.41 -29.78 21.02
CA LEU A 21 -20.08 -31.08 20.92
C LEU A 21 -21.39 -30.98 20.11
N GLU A 22 -22.18 -29.93 20.33
CA GLU A 22 -23.37 -29.66 19.54
C GLU A 22 -23.06 -29.37 18.08
N LEU A 23 -22.00 -28.61 17.81
CA LEU A 23 -21.56 -28.32 16.44
C LEU A 23 -21.08 -29.59 15.73
N LEU A 24 -20.33 -30.48 16.40
CA LEU A 24 -19.89 -31.76 15.85
C LEU A 24 -21.09 -32.65 15.50
N ALA A 25 -22.06 -32.72 16.42
CA ALA A 25 -23.27 -33.51 16.21
C ALA A 25 -24.12 -32.99 15.05
N LYS A 26 -24.14 -31.68 14.80
CA LYS A 26 -24.95 -31.06 13.74
C LYS A 26 -24.27 -31.05 12.38
N LEU A 27 -22.96 -30.80 12.33
CA LEU A 27 -22.26 -30.48 11.09
C LEU A 27 -21.40 -31.63 10.55
N GLN A 28 -21.31 -32.75 11.28
CA GLN A 28 -20.50 -33.95 10.98
C GLN A 28 -18.98 -33.72 10.88
N GLU A 29 -18.55 -32.50 10.54
CA GLU A 29 -17.17 -32.07 10.41
C GLU A 29 -17.02 -30.65 10.97
N ILE A 30 -15.90 -30.37 11.65
CA ILE A 30 -15.53 -29.04 12.11
C ILE A 30 -14.10 -28.77 11.69
N GLU A 31 -13.91 -27.66 10.99
CA GLU A 31 -12.60 -27.10 10.66
C GLU A 31 -12.31 -25.94 11.63
N LEU A 32 -11.13 -25.96 12.26
CA LEU A 32 -10.69 -24.94 13.21
C LEU A 32 -9.53 -24.16 12.59
N GLU A 33 -9.72 -22.85 12.40
CA GLU A 33 -8.68 -21.92 11.95
C GLU A 33 -8.08 -21.19 13.17
N ASP A 34 -6.78 -20.93 13.14
CA ASP A 34 -6.01 -20.23 14.19
C ASP A 34 -6.18 -20.82 15.61
N PHE A 35 -6.12 -22.15 15.72
CA PHE A 35 -6.25 -22.88 17.00
C PHE A 35 -4.90 -23.10 17.69
N GLU A 36 -4.82 -22.76 18.98
CA GLU A 36 -3.68 -23.01 19.85
C GLU A 36 -4.10 -23.83 21.07
N MET A 37 -3.32 -24.86 21.42
CA MET A 37 -3.58 -25.76 22.55
C MET A 37 -2.30 -26.05 23.31
N GLU A 38 -2.34 -25.86 24.63
CA GLU A 38 -1.31 -26.35 25.55
C GLU A 38 -1.79 -27.65 26.21
N ALA A 39 -1.07 -28.75 25.96
CA ALA A 39 -1.33 -30.05 26.57
C ALA A 39 -0.01 -30.66 27.08
N GLY A 40 -0.06 -31.27 28.27
CA GLY A 40 1.10 -31.96 28.86
C GLY A 40 1.40 -33.29 28.16
N ASP A 41 0.39 -34.16 28.08
CA ASP A 41 0.43 -35.40 27.30
C ASP A 41 -0.89 -35.52 26.52
N LEU A 42 -0.81 -35.78 25.21
CA LEU A 42 -1.98 -35.96 24.34
C LEU A 42 -2.01 -37.39 23.81
N GLU A 43 -3.02 -38.15 24.21
CA GLU A 43 -3.25 -39.50 23.71
C GLU A 43 -4.55 -39.54 22.88
N ILE A 44 -4.41 -39.84 21.58
CA ILE A 44 -5.54 -39.91 20.64
C ILE A 44 -5.86 -41.39 20.39
N TRP A 45 -6.97 -41.85 20.95
CA TRP A 45 -7.46 -43.21 20.73
C TRP A 45 -8.34 -43.28 19.48
N LEU A 46 -7.73 -43.58 18.34
CA LEU A 46 -8.43 -43.96 17.12
C LEU A 46 -8.68 -45.47 17.15
N GLN A 47 -9.89 -45.89 17.51
CA GLN A 47 -10.27 -47.31 17.49
C GLN A 47 -10.17 -47.87 16.05
N PRO A 48 -9.24 -48.79 15.76
CA PRO A 48 -9.14 -49.40 14.44
C PRO A 48 -10.13 -50.57 14.40
N GLY A 49 -11.32 -50.32 13.86
CA GLY A 49 -12.25 -51.39 13.48
C GLY A 49 -13.52 -51.48 14.33
N ALA A 50 -14.50 -50.62 14.05
CA ALA A 50 -15.89 -51.07 14.07
C ALA A 50 -16.21 -51.68 12.69
N ILE A 51 -15.81 -52.94 12.49
CA ILE A 51 -16.36 -53.77 11.42
C ILE A 51 -17.51 -54.59 12.02
N ALA A 52 -18.68 -54.48 11.39
CA ALA A 52 -19.90 -55.28 11.51
C ALA A 52 -20.88 -55.01 12.68
N ALA A 53 -21.74 -54.00 12.47
CA ALA A 53 -23.17 -54.08 12.79
C ALA A 53 -23.94 -54.29 11.46
N PRO A 54 -25.14 -54.91 11.44
CA PRO A 54 -25.78 -55.35 10.20
C PRO A 54 -26.03 -54.17 9.27
N THR A 55 -25.94 -54.43 7.97
CA THR A 55 -26.21 -53.48 6.89
C THR A 55 -27.66 -53.01 6.95
N VAL A 56 -27.95 -52.03 7.81
CA VAL A 56 -29.01 -51.07 7.57
C VAL A 56 -28.46 -50.17 6.48
N VAL A 57 -28.90 -50.39 5.25
CA VAL A 57 -28.62 -49.50 4.13
C VAL A 57 -29.03 -48.10 4.59
N PRO A 58 -28.10 -47.16 4.81
CA PRO A 58 -28.49 -45.78 5.04
C PRO A 58 -29.27 -45.37 3.80
N PRO A 59 -30.44 -44.69 3.91
CA PRO A 59 -31.03 -44.08 2.73
C PRO A 59 -29.91 -43.29 2.07
N LYS A 60 -29.66 -43.57 0.79
CA LYS A 60 -28.58 -43.01 -0.01
C LYS A 60 -28.64 -41.49 0.19
N VAL A 61 -27.86 -40.97 1.15
CA VAL A 61 -27.77 -39.54 1.39
C VAL A 61 -27.06 -39.07 0.14
N VAL A 62 -27.85 -38.54 -0.78
CA VAL A 62 -27.36 -37.87 -1.96
C VAL A 62 -26.44 -36.81 -1.38
N ALA A 63 -25.13 -37.02 -1.53
CA ALA A 63 -24.14 -36.06 -1.06
C ALA A 63 -24.61 -34.69 -1.56
N PRO A 64 -24.71 -33.67 -0.69
CA PRO A 64 -25.02 -32.33 -1.13
C PRO A 64 -24.07 -32.03 -2.30
N PRO A 65 -24.57 -31.51 -3.44
CA PRO A 65 -23.71 -31.23 -4.57
C PRO A 65 -22.57 -30.37 -4.06
N VAL A 66 -21.35 -30.89 -4.17
CA VAL A 66 -20.12 -30.17 -3.81
C VAL A 66 -20.25 -28.81 -4.47
N LYS A 67 -20.36 -27.74 -3.67
CA LYS A 67 -20.42 -26.38 -4.20
C LYS A 67 -19.10 -26.15 -4.94
N ALA A 68 -19.12 -26.37 -6.25
CA ALA A 68 -17.98 -26.19 -7.10
C ALA A 68 -17.55 -24.73 -6.95
N LYS A 69 -16.32 -24.52 -6.47
CA LYS A 69 -15.73 -23.17 -6.43
C LYS A 69 -15.81 -22.61 -7.86
N PRO A 70 -16.24 -21.35 -8.05
CA PRO A 70 -16.33 -20.75 -9.37
C PRO A 70 -15.01 -20.92 -10.10
N THR A 71 -15.03 -21.62 -11.22
CA THR A 71 -13.84 -21.88 -12.07
C THR A 71 -13.49 -20.68 -12.95
N GLN A 72 -14.37 -19.68 -13.02
CA GLN A 72 -14.22 -18.49 -13.85
C GLN A 72 -14.69 -17.25 -13.09
N ILE A 73 -13.96 -16.16 -13.28
CA ILE A 73 -14.30 -14.84 -12.77
C ILE A 73 -15.41 -14.26 -13.66
N ILE A 74 -16.41 -13.64 -13.06
CA ILE A 74 -17.46 -12.95 -13.80
C ILE A 74 -16.82 -11.75 -14.51
N GLU A 75 -16.84 -11.77 -15.83
CA GLU A 75 -16.40 -10.65 -16.65
C GLU A 75 -17.43 -9.52 -16.55
N THR A 76 -16.99 -8.36 -16.06
CA THR A 76 -17.78 -7.14 -16.02
C THR A 76 -17.02 -6.04 -16.74
N GLU A 77 -17.75 -5.13 -17.39
CA GLU A 77 -17.16 -3.95 -17.97
C GLU A 77 -16.63 -3.02 -16.87
N PHE A 78 -15.38 -2.56 -17.02
CA PHE A 78 -14.79 -1.56 -16.14
C PHE A 78 -15.04 -0.18 -16.72
N ILE A 79 -15.81 0.63 -16.00
CA ILE A 79 -16.01 2.05 -16.33
C ILE A 79 -15.23 2.85 -15.29
N PRO A 80 -14.17 3.58 -15.70
CA PRO A 80 -13.41 4.39 -14.76
C PRO A 80 -14.35 5.44 -14.12
N PRO A 81 -14.31 5.62 -12.79
CA PRO A 81 -15.10 6.65 -12.14
C PRO A 81 -14.57 8.01 -12.58
N VAL A 82 -15.41 8.81 -13.24
CA VAL A 82 -15.07 10.18 -13.65
C VAL A 82 -15.84 11.14 -12.76
N GLU A 83 -15.12 11.94 -12.00
CA GLU A 83 -15.70 12.90 -11.06
C GLU A 83 -15.74 14.33 -11.63
N THR A 84 -16.66 15.14 -11.11
CA THR A 84 -16.75 16.56 -11.45
C THR A 84 -16.29 17.43 -10.29
N TYR A 85 -15.14 18.08 -10.47
CA TYR A 85 -14.61 19.06 -9.52
C TYR A 85 -15.06 20.48 -9.92
N PRO A 86 -15.75 21.22 -9.03
CA PRO A 86 -16.20 22.58 -9.34
C PRO A 86 -15.06 23.61 -9.27
N GLY A 87 -13.95 23.30 -8.61
CA GLY A 87 -12.79 24.18 -8.47
C GLY A 87 -11.78 24.06 -9.61
N LYS A 88 -11.10 25.16 -9.89
CA LYS A 88 -9.94 25.23 -10.78
C LYS A 88 -8.80 25.94 -10.06
N VAL A 89 -7.59 25.37 -10.13
CA VAL A 89 -6.37 26.04 -9.67
C VAL A 89 -6.10 27.23 -10.59
N VAL A 90 -5.80 28.39 -10.02
CA VAL A 90 -5.52 29.61 -10.79
C VAL A 90 -4.24 29.43 -11.61
N GLU A 91 -4.27 29.85 -12.87
CA GLU A 91 -3.08 29.90 -13.71
C GLU A 91 -2.24 31.15 -13.38
N VAL A 92 -0.96 30.94 -13.12
CA VAL A 92 0.00 32.00 -12.83
C VAL A 92 1.09 31.99 -13.89
N LYS A 93 1.27 33.12 -14.56
CA LYS A 93 2.33 33.32 -15.54
C LYS A 93 3.54 34.01 -14.89
N LEU A 94 4.71 33.42 -15.05
CA LEU A 94 5.98 33.89 -14.52
C LEU A 94 6.92 34.29 -15.67
N GLY A 95 7.47 35.49 -15.54
CA GLY A 95 8.34 36.12 -16.54
C GLY A 95 7.59 36.86 -17.65
N ALA A 96 8.34 37.66 -18.40
CA ALA A 96 7.86 38.42 -19.55
C ALA A 96 8.92 38.45 -20.66
N THR A 97 8.48 38.20 -21.90
CA THR A 97 9.33 38.30 -23.09
C THR A 97 9.50 39.75 -23.55
N ARG A 98 10.38 39.98 -24.54
CA ARG A 98 10.62 41.32 -25.11
C ARG A 98 9.37 41.98 -25.69
N SER A 99 8.48 41.21 -26.30
CA SER A 99 7.18 41.70 -26.80
C SER A 99 6.23 42.12 -25.68
N GLU A 100 6.46 41.65 -24.46
CA GLU A 100 5.65 41.90 -23.27
C GLU A 100 6.32 42.92 -22.33
N GLY A 101 7.39 43.59 -22.79
CA GLY A 101 8.15 44.58 -22.02
C GLY A 101 9.19 43.99 -21.07
N GLY A 102 9.45 42.69 -21.10
CA GLY A 102 10.47 42.02 -20.30
C GLY A 102 11.76 41.70 -21.08
N THR A 103 12.65 40.96 -20.44
CA THR A 103 13.94 40.54 -21.03
C THR A 103 14.12 39.03 -21.08
N ARG A 104 13.11 38.25 -20.66
CA ARG A 104 13.22 36.78 -20.63
C ARG A 104 13.06 36.19 -22.03
N GLY A 105 13.79 35.10 -22.29
CA GLY A 105 13.65 34.34 -23.55
C GLY A 105 12.37 33.50 -23.62
N LYS A 106 11.82 33.08 -22.48
CA LYS A 106 10.56 32.33 -22.37
C LYS A 106 9.79 32.75 -21.11
N THR A 107 8.49 32.47 -21.11
CA THR A 107 7.62 32.55 -19.94
C THR A 107 7.21 31.15 -19.49
N VAL A 108 6.90 31.00 -18.22
CA VAL A 108 6.42 29.75 -17.64
C VAL A 108 5.02 29.99 -17.07
N VAL A 109 4.09 29.07 -17.31
CA VAL A 109 2.74 29.14 -16.73
C VAL A 109 2.56 27.90 -15.87
N ILE A 110 2.07 28.09 -14.65
CA ILE A 110 1.78 27.02 -13.68
C ILE A 110 0.33 27.09 -13.24
N GLY A 111 -0.23 25.97 -12.77
CA GLY A 111 -1.60 25.90 -12.32
C GLY A 111 -2.57 25.47 -13.42
N GLY A 112 -3.85 25.78 -13.24
CA GLY A 112 -4.90 25.46 -14.20
C GLY A 112 -5.54 24.10 -14.01
N GLU A 113 -5.06 23.28 -13.08
CA GLU A 113 -5.57 21.95 -12.81
C GLU A 113 -7.03 21.99 -12.34
N THR A 114 -7.79 21.00 -12.80
CA THR A 114 -9.22 20.85 -12.46
C THR A 114 -9.55 19.43 -11.98
N THR A 115 -8.50 18.64 -11.73
CA THR A 115 -8.55 17.27 -11.21
C THR A 115 -7.39 17.10 -10.21
N PRO A 116 -7.41 16.06 -9.36
CA PRO A 116 -6.30 15.73 -8.49
C PRO A 116 -4.97 15.54 -9.25
N ALA A 117 -3.86 15.66 -8.54
CA ALA A 117 -2.53 15.57 -9.14
C ALA A 117 -2.36 14.28 -9.95
N PHE A 118 -1.99 14.44 -11.23
CA PHE A 118 -1.73 13.35 -12.17
C PHE A 118 -2.94 12.45 -12.53
N TYR A 119 -4.18 12.87 -12.25
CA TYR A 119 -5.42 12.20 -12.69
C TYR A 119 -5.68 12.41 -14.19
N THR A 120 -4.73 11.97 -15.00
CA THR A 120 -4.69 12.18 -16.46
C THR A 120 -5.74 11.37 -17.22
N PHE A 121 -6.33 10.36 -16.60
CA PHE A 121 -7.42 9.57 -17.18
C PHE A 121 -8.74 10.35 -17.25
N GLU A 122 -8.96 11.32 -16.35
CA GLU A 122 -10.15 12.17 -16.37
C GLU A 122 -9.94 13.42 -17.20
N ARG A 123 -8.83 14.13 -16.95
CA ARG A 123 -8.50 15.38 -17.63
C ARG A 123 -6.99 15.53 -17.81
N PRO A 124 -6.53 16.11 -18.92
CA PRO A 124 -5.11 16.35 -19.14
C PRO A 124 -4.58 17.41 -18.16
N THR A 125 -3.32 17.26 -17.75
CA THR A 125 -2.62 18.31 -17.00
C THR A 125 -2.29 19.48 -17.95
N PRO A 126 -2.81 20.70 -17.71
CA PRO A 126 -2.64 21.81 -18.64
C PRO A 126 -1.20 22.35 -18.68
N HIS A 127 -0.52 22.35 -17.53
CA HIS A 127 0.86 22.80 -17.40
C HIS A 127 1.69 21.76 -16.65
N PRO A 128 2.89 21.39 -17.14
CA PRO A 128 3.74 20.44 -16.45
C PRO A 128 4.31 21.05 -15.15
N PRO A 129 4.70 20.22 -14.17
CA PRO A 129 5.47 20.68 -13.02
C PRO A 129 6.77 21.38 -13.46
N VAL A 130 7.13 22.44 -12.74
CA VAL A 130 8.27 23.31 -13.04
C VAL A 130 9.29 23.18 -11.91
N ILE A 131 10.56 22.97 -12.25
CA ILE A 131 11.62 22.79 -11.26
C ILE A 131 12.52 24.04 -11.24
N SER A 132 12.57 24.70 -10.08
CA SER A 132 13.51 25.79 -9.83
C SER A 132 14.72 25.31 -9.05
N LEU A 133 15.87 25.94 -9.28
CA LEU A 133 17.06 25.76 -8.43
C LEU A 133 17.43 27.03 -7.68
N ASP A 134 17.88 26.84 -6.44
CA ASP A 134 18.29 27.92 -5.55
C ASP A 134 19.66 28.46 -5.94
N VAL A 135 19.77 29.78 -5.92
CA VAL A 135 20.99 30.56 -6.08
C VAL A 135 21.04 31.58 -4.95
N PHE A 136 22.17 31.67 -4.27
CA PHE A 136 22.37 32.62 -3.17
C PHE A 136 23.17 33.82 -3.67
N ASP A 137 22.87 34.99 -3.11
CA ASP A 137 23.56 36.25 -3.40
C ASP A 137 24.97 36.35 -2.78
N MET A 138 25.27 35.51 -1.80
CA MET A 138 26.57 35.38 -1.15
C MET A 138 26.96 33.90 -0.98
N GLU A 139 28.22 33.65 -0.66
CA GLU A 139 28.67 32.30 -0.32
C GLU A 139 27.97 31.79 0.94
N VAL A 140 27.40 30.59 0.83
CA VAL A 140 26.70 29.92 1.94
C VAL A 140 27.34 28.58 2.28
N PRO A 141 27.31 28.16 3.56
CA PRO A 141 27.73 26.84 3.95
C PRO A 141 26.76 25.80 3.36
N LEU A 142 27.24 25.02 2.39
CA LEU A 142 26.49 23.91 1.79
C LEU A 142 27.07 22.56 2.24
N ALA A 143 26.20 21.57 2.36
CA ALA A 143 26.61 20.18 2.54
C ALA A 143 27.53 19.73 1.39
N LYS A 144 28.54 18.91 1.70
CA LYS A 144 29.58 18.49 0.73
C LYS A 144 28.99 17.93 -0.58
N ALA A 145 27.93 17.13 -0.48
CA ALA A 145 27.25 16.52 -1.62
C ALA A 145 26.64 17.55 -2.58
N VAL A 146 26.17 18.69 -2.08
CA VAL A 146 25.64 19.77 -2.91
C VAL A 146 26.78 20.65 -3.41
N LYS A 147 27.68 21.05 -2.50
CA LYS A 147 28.80 21.95 -2.77
C LYS A 147 29.67 21.45 -3.92
N MET A 148 29.92 20.15 -4.02
CA MET A 148 30.79 19.60 -5.07
C MET A 148 30.31 19.87 -6.50
N HIS A 149 29.00 20.13 -6.70
CA HIS A 149 28.43 20.40 -8.01
C HIS A 149 28.45 21.88 -8.42
N VAL A 150 28.62 22.79 -7.44
CA VAL A 150 28.53 24.25 -7.60
C VAL A 150 29.76 24.99 -7.05
N LYS A 151 30.80 24.26 -6.63
CA LYS A 151 32.02 24.81 -6.01
C LYS A 151 32.69 25.92 -6.82
N ASP A 152 32.61 25.85 -8.14
CA ASP A 152 33.30 26.77 -9.04
C ASP A 152 32.52 28.08 -9.27
N VAL A 153 31.27 28.15 -8.78
CA VAL A 153 30.33 29.28 -8.98
C VAL A 153 29.76 29.83 -7.67
N LEU A 154 30.23 29.34 -6.51
CA LEU A 154 29.63 29.60 -5.20
C LEU A 154 29.64 31.09 -4.79
N GLY A 155 30.63 31.85 -5.27
CA GLY A 155 30.76 33.29 -5.06
C GLY A 155 30.30 34.15 -6.25
N ASP A 156 29.73 33.55 -7.30
CA ASP A 156 29.19 34.26 -8.47
C ASP A 156 27.75 33.82 -8.73
N PRO A 157 26.75 34.57 -8.22
CA PRO A 157 25.34 34.23 -8.38
C PRO A 157 24.91 34.15 -9.86
N ALA A 158 25.51 34.95 -10.74
CA ALA A 158 25.16 34.95 -12.16
C ALA A 158 25.69 33.67 -12.85
N ALA A 159 26.94 33.28 -12.57
CA ALA A 159 27.51 32.03 -13.05
C ALA A 159 26.78 30.82 -12.46
N TRP A 160 26.35 30.88 -11.20
CA TRP A 160 25.57 29.82 -10.57
C TRP A 160 24.20 29.67 -11.23
N ALA A 161 23.47 30.77 -11.45
CA ALA A 161 22.20 30.74 -12.17
C ALA A 161 22.35 30.16 -13.59
N LYS A 162 23.43 30.52 -14.29
CA LYS A 162 23.74 29.96 -15.61
C LYS A 162 24.01 28.46 -15.56
N LEU A 163 24.85 28.02 -14.62
CA LEU A 163 25.15 26.61 -14.40
C LEU A 163 23.90 25.81 -14.03
N ALA A 164 23.01 26.37 -13.22
CA ALA A 164 21.74 25.75 -12.84
C ALA A 164 20.84 25.46 -14.06
N VAL A 165 20.75 26.39 -15.00
CA VAL A 165 19.97 26.18 -16.24
C VAL A 165 20.70 25.23 -17.19
N GLU A 166 21.97 25.49 -17.51
CA GLU A 166 22.69 24.79 -18.58
C GLU A 166 23.07 23.35 -18.21
N LYS A 167 23.45 23.11 -16.95
CA LYS A 167 23.94 21.79 -16.50
C LYS A 167 22.85 20.96 -15.85
N PHE A 168 21.98 21.57 -15.05
CA PHE A 168 20.96 20.86 -14.29
C PHE A 168 19.56 20.94 -14.90
N GLY A 169 19.37 21.74 -15.94
CA GLY A 169 18.09 21.84 -16.63
C GLY A 169 17.00 22.54 -15.84
N ALA A 170 17.36 23.46 -14.93
CA ALA A 170 16.38 24.22 -14.17
C ALA A 170 15.47 25.04 -15.09
N ASP A 171 14.15 24.94 -14.88
CA ASP A 171 13.16 25.74 -15.61
C ASP A 171 13.16 27.19 -15.17
N MET A 172 13.44 27.40 -13.88
CA MET A 172 13.44 28.67 -13.18
C MET A 172 14.57 28.77 -12.18
N ILE A 173 14.87 29.99 -11.75
CA ILE A 173 15.88 30.28 -10.71
C ILE A 173 15.18 30.96 -9.55
N THR A 174 15.42 30.43 -8.35
CA THR A 174 15.04 31.06 -7.10
C THR A 174 16.26 31.76 -6.53
N ILE A 175 16.21 33.09 -6.46
CA ILE A 175 17.31 33.88 -5.91
C ILE A 175 17.02 34.18 -4.45
N HIS A 176 17.89 33.72 -3.57
CA HIS A 176 17.87 34.03 -2.14
C HIS A 176 18.76 35.24 -1.89
N LEU A 177 18.16 36.35 -1.46
CA LEU A 177 18.85 37.58 -1.08
C LEU A 177 18.99 37.61 0.44
N ILE A 178 20.10 37.08 0.95
CA ILE A 178 20.31 36.85 2.39
C ILE A 178 21.54 37.57 2.94
N SER A 179 22.30 38.27 2.09
CA SER A 179 23.36 39.17 2.56
C SER A 179 22.79 40.30 3.42
N ILE A 180 23.57 40.72 4.43
CA ILE A 180 23.25 41.79 5.40
C ILE A 180 24.18 42.97 5.16
#